data_AF-A0A2T6KLE0-F1
#
_entry.id   AF-A0A2T6KLE0-F1
#
_cell.length_a   1.000
_cell.length_b   1.000
_cell.length_c   1.000
_cell.angle_alpha   90.00
_cell.angle_beta   90.00
_cell.angle_gamma   90.00
#
_symmetry.space_group_name_H-M   'P 1'
#
loop_
_entity.id
_entity.type
_entity.pdbx_description
1 polymer ?
#
loop_
_entity_poly.entity_id
_entity_poly.type
_entity_poly.pdbx_seq_one_letter_code
_entity_poly.pdbx_strand_id
1 'polypeptide(L)'
;MTDLTYQQFPNSEQNRSDLTALKRILKTAPQDLWLDTARRATSKMHNPLIHWMLAQPECDFSVAVHAFYRSNPVLRIGQGRPLPPRPDHTEIFAQTLLNWDKGFYRNHAIAVGPEDITSRATKRIRQKLMAWPKGALPFKVPSRFLSPSGGAPIDLPAHLNPNDAAHLWPLYNRLGLRVPAAAPGLPRRLARAKDLLDLVSFRTRRA
;
A
#
# COMPACT_ATOMS: atom_id res chain seq x y z
N MET A 1 9.28 15.85 -33.00
CA MET A 1 8.55 14.56 -33.03
C MET A 1 9.39 13.55 -32.28
N THR A 2 9.14 13.40 -30.98
CA THR A 2 9.87 12.47 -30.11
C THR A 2 9.00 11.25 -29.88
N ASP A 3 9.52 10.10 -30.29
CA ASP A 3 8.97 8.77 -30.07
C ASP A 3 8.65 8.57 -28.59
N LEU A 4 7.35 8.60 -28.27
CA LEU A 4 6.81 8.00 -27.07
C LEU A 4 6.93 6.49 -27.27
N THR A 5 8.00 5.92 -26.75
CA THR A 5 8.16 4.48 -26.61
C THR A 5 6.95 3.99 -25.80
N TYR A 6 5.98 3.40 -26.50
CA TYR A 6 4.93 2.59 -25.91
C TYR A 6 5.65 1.52 -25.08
N GLN A 7 5.72 1.71 -23.76
CA GLN A 7 5.99 0.59 -22.86
C GLN A 7 4.88 -0.41 -23.12
N GLN A 8 5.20 -1.45 -23.88
CA GLN A 8 4.32 -2.59 -24.11
C GLN A 8 3.84 -3.07 -22.74
N PHE A 9 2.56 -2.86 -22.47
CA PHE A 9 1.92 -3.40 -21.28
C PHE A 9 2.11 -4.92 -21.33
N PRO A 10 2.55 -5.57 -20.23
CA PRO A 10 2.73 -7.01 -20.24
C PRO A 10 1.41 -7.68 -20.63
N ASN A 11 1.53 -8.74 -21.43
CA ASN A 11 0.42 -9.62 -21.80
C ASN A 11 -0.41 -9.98 -20.55
N SER A 12 -1.74 -9.98 -20.63
CA SER A 12 -2.62 -10.11 -19.46
C SER A 12 -2.37 -11.39 -18.64
N GLU A 13 -1.91 -12.45 -19.29
CA GLU A 13 -1.49 -13.71 -18.68
C GLU A 13 -0.21 -13.60 -17.88
N GLN A 14 0.80 -12.88 -18.39
CA GLN A 14 2.07 -12.66 -17.68
C GLN A 14 1.84 -11.88 -16.39
N ASN A 15 1.01 -10.83 -16.44
CA ASN A 15 0.63 -10.07 -15.25
C ASN A 15 -0.09 -10.95 -14.19
N ARG A 16 -0.96 -11.86 -14.62
CA ARG A 16 -1.63 -12.82 -13.71
C ARG A 16 -0.64 -13.81 -13.10
N SER A 17 0.32 -14.30 -13.89
CA SER A 17 1.38 -15.19 -13.43
C SER A 17 2.28 -14.51 -12.41
N ASP A 18 2.75 -13.30 -12.71
CA ASP A 18 3.58 -12.49 -11.82
C ASP A 18 2.83 -12.14 -10.52
N LEU A 19 1.54 -11.78 -10.60
CA LEU A 19 0.71 -11.53 -9.42
C LEU A 19 0.59 -12.79 -8.55
N THR A 20 0.44 -13.96 -9.18
CA THR A 20 0.37 -15.25 -8.47
C THR A 20 1.70 -15.59 -7.81
N ALA A 21 2.82 -15.34 -8.49
CA ALA A 21 4.15 -15.52 -7.92
C ALA A 21 4.37 -14.61 -6.70
N LEU A 22 3.99 -13.33 -6.80
CA LEU A 22 4.11 -12.40 -5.67
C LEU A 22 3.24 -12.82 -4.48
N LYS A 23 2.00 -13.26 -4.71
CA LYS A 23 1.12 -13.79 -3.65
C LYS A 23 1.75 -14.98 -2.94
N ARG A 24 2.40 -15.89 -3.68
CA ARG A 24 3.11 -17.04 -3.09
C ARG A 24 4.27 -16.60 -2.19
N ILE A 25 5.07 -15.63 -2.64
CA ILE A 25 6.16 -15.06 -1.85
C ILE A 25 5.62 -14.42 -0.57
N LEU A 26 4.59 -13.57 -0.69
CA LEU A 26 3.99 -12.89 0.45
C LEU A 26 3.42 -13.88 1.47
N LYS A 27 2.77 -14.95 1.02
CA LYS A 27 2.16 -15.94 1.92
C LYS A 27 3.15 -16.55 2.92
N THR A 28 4.43 -16.60 2.59
CA THR A 28 5.50 -17.13 3.47
C THR A 28 6.39 -16.04 4.05
N ALA A 29 6.14 -14.76 3.71
CA ALA A 29 6.95 -13.62 4.12
C ALA A 29 6.44 -13.00 5.43
N PRO A 30 7.30 -12.28 6.17
CA PRO A 30 6.86 -11.45 7.29
C PRO A 30 5.88 -10.36 6.84
N GLN A 31 5.00 -9.95 7.75
CA GLN A 31 4.00 -8.90 7.49
C GLN A 31 4.64 -7.54 7.14
N ASP A 32 5.90 -7.32 7.50
CA ASP A 32 6.70 -6.18 7.09
C ASP A 32 6.77 -6.05 5.56
N LEU A 33 7.02 -7.17 4.86
CA LEU A 33 7.04 -7.19 3.41
C LEU A 33 5.64 -6.93 2.83
N TRP A 34 4.59 -7.35 3.51
CA TRP A 34 3.21 -7.07 3.10
C TRP A 34 2.95 -5.57 3.13
N LEU A 35 3.27 -4.90 4.24
CA LEU A 35 3.08 -3.46 4.37
C LEU A 35 3.92 -2.68 3.35
N ASP A 36 5.20 -3.03 3.17
CA ASP A 36 6.05 -2.41 2.13
C ASP A 36 5.45 -2.61 0.72
N THR A 37 4.96 -3.81 0.41
CA THR A 37 4.28 -4.08 -0.87
C THR A 37 3.04 -3.20 -1.04
N ALA A 38 2.22 -3.08 0.01
CA ALA A 38 1.00 -2.28 -0.03
C ALA A 38 1.31 -0.78 -0.21
N ARG A 39 2.38 -0.27 0.39
CA ARG A 39 2.87 1.11 0.21
C ARG A 39 3.33 1.37 -1.23
N ARG A 40 3.91 0.37 -1.88
CA ARG A 40 4.35 0.46 -3.29
C ARG A 40 3.23 0.30 -4.30
N ALA A 41 2.09 -0.26 -3.89
CA ALA A 41 0.92 -0.50 -4.72
C ALA A 41 0.07 0.79 -4.94
N THR A 42 0.60 1.75 -5.71
CA THR A 42 -0.01 3.09 -5.85
C THR A 42 -1.20 3.16 -6.81
N SER A 43 -1.23 2.34 -7.87
CA SER A 43 -2.29 2.34 -8.89
C SER A 43 -3.48 1.44 -8.52
N LYS A 44 -4.68 1.74 -9.05
CA LYS A 44 -5.90 0.91 -8.94
C LYS A 44 -5.69 -0.50 -9.51
N MET A 45 -4.78 -0.69 -10.46
CA MET A 45 -4.47 -2.01 -11.02
C MET A 45 -3.92 -2.99 -9.96
N HIS A 46 -3.39 -2.50 -8.85
CA HIS A 46 -2.90 -3.32 -7.74
C HIS A 46 -4.01 -3.71 -6.74
N ASN A 47 -5.25 -3.26 -6.96
CA ASN A 47 -6.36 -3.59 -6.09
C ASN A 47 -6.59 -5.11 -5.92
N PRO A 48 -6.44 -5.98 -6.92
CA PRO A 48 -6.54 -7.43 -6.74
C PRO A 48 -5.46 -8.01 -5.81
N LEU A 49 -4.29 -7.36 -5.69
CA LEU A 49 -3.26 -7.74 -4.73
C LEU A 49 -3.67 -7.31 -3.32
N ILE A 50 -4.03 -6.04 -3.14
CA ILE A 50 -4.46 -5.50 -1.83
C ILE A 50 -5.70 -6.25 -1.32
N HIS A 51 -6.68 -6.51 -2.18
CA HIS A 51 -7.88 -7.28 -1.84
C HIS A 51 -7.53 -8.69 -1.36
N TRP A 52 -6.61 -9.38 -2.05
CA TRP A 52 -6.11 -10.68 -1.62
C TRP A 52 -5.43 -10.61 -0.24
N MET A 53 -4.57 -9.61 0.00
CA MET A 53 -3.89 -9.43 1.29
C MET A 53 -4.90 -9.25 2.42
N LEU A 54 -5.88 -8.37 2.25
CA LEU A 54 -6.93 -8.13 3.25
C LEU A 54 -7.79 -9.36 3.53
N ALA A 55 -7.94 -10.26 2.56
CA ALA A 55 -8.70 -11.49 2.71
C ALA A 55 -7.94 -12.58 3.49
N GLN A 56 -6.64 -12.40 3.75
CA GLN A 56 -5.86 -13.37 4.52
C GLN A 56 -6.07 -13.17 6.03
N PRO A 57 -6.32 -14.23 6.82
CA PRO A 57 -6.47 -14.15 8.28
C PRO A 57 -5.24 -13.58 9.01
N GLU A 58 -4.05 -13.78 8.44
CA GLU A 58 -2.78 -13.31 9.00
C GLU A 58 -2.49 -11.81 8.72
N CYS A 59 -3.35 -11.14 7.95
CA CYS A 59 -3.17 -9.75 7.57
C CYS A 59 -3.02 -8.85 8.80
N ASP A 60 -1.86 -8.21 8.93
CA ASP A 60 -1.61 -7.26 10.00
C ASP A 60 -2.53 -6.03 9.91
N PHE A 61 -2.89 -5.48 11.07
CA PHE A 61 -3.71 -4.28 11.18
C PHE A 61 -3.12 -3.09 10.40
N SER A 62 -1.80 -2.94 10.38
CA SER A 62 -1.14 -1.84 9.63
C SER A 62 -1.43 -1.89 8.13
N VAL A 63 -1.42 -3.09 7.52
CA VAL A 63 -1.77 -3.30 6.11
C VAL A 63 -3.22 -2.89 5.86
N ALA A 64 -4.13 -3.26 6.77
CA ALA A 64 -5.53 -2.89 6.71
C ALA A 64 -5.74 -1.38 6.83
N VAL A 65 -5.04 -0.69 7.73
CA VAL A 65 -5.10 0.77 7.88
C VAL A 65 -4.61 1.45 6.60
N HIS A 66 -3.45 1.06 6.09
CA HIS A 66 -2.93 1.62 4.84
C HIS A 66 -3.92 1.45 3.68
N ALA A 67 -4.48 0.25 3.51
CA ALA A 67 -5.48 -0.04 2.48
C ALA A 67 -6.76 0.79 2.66
N PHE A 68 -7.23 0.94 3.90
CA PHE A 68 -8.39 1.78 4.23
C PHE A 68 -8.17 3.22 3.80
N TYR A 69 -7.04 3.85 4.17
CA TYR A 69 -6.76 5.23 3.80
C TYR A 69 -6.52 5.41 2.30
N ARG A 70 -5.89 4.43 1.64
CA ARG A 70 -5.74 4.37 0.17
C ARG A 70 -7.08 4.31 -0.56
N SER A 71 -8.12 3.74 0.04
CA SER A 71 -9.46 3.60 -0.57
C SER A 71 -10.28 4.90 -0.65
N ASN A 72 -9.73 6.03 -0.19
CA ASN A 72 -10.40 7.32 -0.04
C ASN A 72 -11.69 7.23 0.83
N PRO A 73 -11.51 6.94 2.14
CA PRO A 73 -12.64 6.73 3.06
C PRO A 73 -13.49 8.00 3.23
N VAL A 74 -12.92 9.19 3.04
CA VAL A 74 -13.65 10.48 3.10
C VAL A 74 -14.79 10.51 2.08
N LEU A 75 -14.53 10.07 0.85
CA LEU A 75 -15.55 9.99 -0.20
C LEU A 75 -16.63 8.96 0.16
N ARG A 76 -16.21 7.77 0.61
CA ARG A 76 -17.13 6.67 0.94
C ARG A 76 -18.05 7.00 2.12
N ILE A 77 -17.51 7.60 3.17
CA ILE A 77 -18.29 8.10 4.31
C ILE A 77 -19.23 9.22 3.88
N GLY A 78 -18.78 10.12 3.00
CA GLY A 78 -19.64 11.18 2.47
C GLY A 78 -20.83 10.67 1.65
N GLN A 79 -20.71 9.50 1.02
CA GLN A 79 -21.79 8.87 0.24
C GLN A 79 -22.79 8.10 1.10
N GLY A 80 -22.39 7.64 2.29
CA GLY A 80 -23.27 6.93 3.24
C GLY A 80 -23.91 5.65 2.69
N ARG A 81 -23.35 5.06 1.63
CA ARG A 81 -23.93 3.85 0.99
C ARG A 81 -23.71 2.61 1.87
N PRO A 82 -24.68 1.69 1.93
CA PRO A 82 -24.47 0.38 2.57
C PRO A 82 -23.27 -0.35 2.01
N LEU A 83 -22.59 -1.13 2.87
CA LEU A 83 -21.48 -1.95 2.41
C LEU A 83 -22.02 -3.14 1.59
N PRO A 84 -21.43 -3.45 0.43
CA PRO A 84 -21.74 -4.65 -0.32
C PRO A 84 -21.44 -5.89 0.54
N PRO A 85 -22.30 -6.93 0.56
CA PRO A 85 -22.06 -8.13 1.36
C PRO A 85 -20.86 -8.96 0.88
N ARG A 86 -20.51 -8.83 -0.41
CA ARG A 86 -19.38 -9.51 -1.06
C ARG A 86 -18.55 -8.49 -1.85
N PRO A 87 -17.68 -7.74 -1.17
CA PRO A 87 -16.89 -6.71 -1.84
C PRO A 87 -15.90 -7.32 -2.83
N ASP A 88 -15.87 -6.75 -4.03
CA ASP A 88 -14.85 -7.10 -5.02
C ASP A 88 -13.53 -6.33 -4.78
N HIS A 89 -12.56 -6.52 -5.68
CA HIS A 89 -11.26 -5.87 -5.55
C HIS A 89 -11.33 -4.34 -5.66
N THR A 90 -12.36 -3.76 -6.25
CA THR A 90 -12.57 -2.31 -6.32
C THR A 90 -13.13 -1.72 -5.02
N GLU A 91 -13.62 -2.58 -4.11
CA GLU A 91 -14.34 -2.21 -2.89
C GLU A 91 -13.51 -2.40 -1.61
N ILE A 92 -12.22 -2.03 -1.69
CA ILE A 92 -11.24 -2.10 -0.58
C ILE A 92 -11.78 -1.50 0.74
N PHE A 93 -12.50 -0.38 0.66
CA PHE A 93 -13.14 0.23 1.84
C PHE A 93 -14.08 -0.75 2.56
N ALA A 94 -14.99 -1.36 1.81
CA ALA A 94 -15.98 -2.29 2.35
C ALA A 94 -15.33 -3.59 2.84
N GLN A 95 -14.39 -4.15 2.06
CA GLN A 95 -13.61 -5.32 2.45
C GLN A 95 -12.91 -5.10 3.80
N THR A 96 -12.32 -3.91 3.99
CA THR A 96 -11.62 -3.58 5.22
C THR A 96 -12.56 -3.55 6.42
N LEU A 97 -13.69 -2.84 6.31
CA LEU A 97 -14.64 -2.74 7.42
C LEU A 97 -15.29 -4.09 7.76
N LEU A 98 -15.68 -4.88 6.75
CA LEU A 98 -16.29 -6.19 6.98
C LEU A 98 -15.31 -7.19 7.63
N ASN A 99 -14.03 -7.16 7.24
CA ASN A 99 -13.03 -8.04 7.86
C ASN A 99 -12.65 -7.59 9.27
N TRP A 100 -12.70 -6.29 9.55
CA TRP A 100 -12.59 -5.80 10.91
C TRP A 100 -13.70 -6.36 11.80
N ASP A 101 -14.96 -6.30 11.35
CA ASP A 101 -16.10 -6.81 12.11
C ASP A 101 -16.03 -8.34 12.32
N LYS A 102 -15.43 -9.06 11.37
CA LYS A 102 -15.11 -10.50 11.49
C LYS A 102 -13.90 -10.80 12.38
N GLY A 103 -13.17 -9.77 12.82
CA GLY A 103 -12.01 -9.91 13.70
C GLY A 103 -10.74 -10.40 13.02
N PHE A 104 -10.54 -10.12 11.72
CA PHE A 104 -9.33 -10.54 10.99
C PHE A 104 -8.07 -9.79 11.47
N TYR A 105 -8.19 -8.48 11.75
CA TYR A 105 -7.04 -7.63 12.06
C TYR A 105 -6.70 -7.59 13.56
N ARG A 106 -6.62 -8.76 14.18
CA ARG A 106 -6.23 -8.89 15.60
C ARG A 106 -4.73 -8.71 15.80
N ASN A 107 -3.94 -9.13 14.82
CA ASN A 107 -2.50 -8.90 14.83
C ASN A 107 -2.18 -7.43 14.56
N HIS A 108 -1.29 -6.87 15.37
CA HIS A 108 -0.78 -5.50 15.21
C HIS A 108 0.68 -5.45 15.64
N ALA A 109 1.51 -6.17 14.89
CA ALA A 109 2.94 -6.23 15.11
C ALA A 109 3.66 -4.98 14.59
N ILE A 110 3.12 -4.34 13.55
CA ILE A 110 3.78 -3.24 12.84
C ILE A 110 3.08 -1.92 13.12
N ALA A 111 3.86 -0.90 13.46
CA ALA A 111 3.36 0.44 13.73
C ALA A 111 2.86 1.12 12.45
N VAL A 112 1.70 1.75 12.54
CA VAL A 112 1.16 2.60 11.48
C VAL A 112 1.92 3.93 11.47
N GLY A 113 2.57 4.25 10.35
CA GLY A 113 3.38 5.44 10.18
C GLY A 113 2.71 6.54 9.33
N PRO A 114 3.37 7.71 9.19
CA PRO A 114 2.87 8.83 8.37
C PRO A 114 2.66 8.50 6.89
N GLU A 115 3.34 7.47 6.39
CA GLU A 115 3.19 6.95 5.02
C GLU A 115 1.84 6.25 4.80
N ASP A 116 1.28 5.65 5.85
CA ASP A 116 0.03 4.90 5.81
C ASP A 116 -1.18 5.82 6.06
N ILE A 117 -0.99 6.82 6.92
CA ILE A 117 -2.03 7.70 7.40
C ILE A 117 -1.49 9.11 7.63
N THR A 118 -2.12 10.09 6.97
CA THR A 118 -1.80 11.50 7.23
C THR A 118 -2.76 12.08 8.27
N SER A 119 -2.25 12.96 9.13
CA SER A 119 -3.05 13.68 10.14
C SER A 119 -4.25 14.42 9.49
N ARG A 120 -4.02 14.98 8.30
CA ARG A 120 -5.06 15.63 7.48
C ARG A 120 -6.17 14.66 7.07
N ALA A 121 -5.81 13.45 6.62
CA ALA A 121 -6.80 12.45 6.23
C ALA A 121 -7.67 12.04 7.43
N THR A 122 -7.05 11.78 8.58
CA THR A 122 -7.78 11.46 9.83
C THR A 122 -8.72 12.58 10.26
N LYS A 123 -8.25 13.84 10.24
CA LYS A 123 -9.09 15.00 10.56
C LYS A 123 -10.30 15.09 9.64
N ARG A 124 -10.12 14.90 8.32
CA ARG A 124 -11.22 14.90 7.34
C ARG A 124 -12.22 13.78 7.57
N ILE A 125 -11.75 12.57 7.92
CA ILE A 125 -12.64 11.45 8.26
C ILE A 125 -13.47 11.78 9.50
N ARG A 126 -12.83 12.25 10.58
CA ARG A 126 -13.53 12.64 11.81
C ARG A 126 -14.59 13.70 11.55
N GLN A 127 -14.27 14.73 10.76
CA GLN A 127 -15.23 15.75 10.34
C GLN A 127 -16.40 15.15 9.57
N LYS A 128 -16.15 14.24 8.62
CA LYS A 128 -17.22 13.56 7.90
C LYS A 128 -18.09 12.72 8.81
N LEU A 129 -17.52 11.99 9.76
CA LEU A 129 -18.28 11.20 10.73
C LEU A 129 -19.15 12.08 11.65
N MET A 130 -18.67 13.25 12.06
CA MET A 130 -19.42 14.21 12.89
C MET A 130 -20.59 14.87 12.14
N ALA A 131 -20.53 14.96 10.81
CA ALA A 131 -21.60 15.54 10.00
C ALA A 131 -22.81 14.62 9.87
N TRP A 132 -22.68 13.34 10.20
CA TRP A 132 -23.79 12.39 10.19
C TRP A 132 -24.47 12.34 11.57
N PRO A 133 -25.82 12.32 11.63
CA PRO A 133 -26.53 12.01 12.86
C PRO A 133 -26.08 10.66 13.44
N LYS A 134 -26.09 10.52 14.77
CA LYS A 134 -25.71 9.26 15.44
C LYS A 134 -26.54 8.11 14.89
N GLY A 135 -25.88 7.05 14.42
CA GLY A 135 -26.53 5.86 13.87
C GLY A 135 -27.02 5.98 12.42
N ALA A 136 -26.85 7.13 11.77
CA ALA A 136 -27.33 7.32 10.40
C ALA A 136 -26.48 6.60 9.33
N LEU A 137 -25.21 6.31 9.63
CA LEU A 137 -24.36 5.54 8.73
C LEU A 137 -24.67 4.04 8.83
N PRO A 138 -24.81 3.32 7.69
CA PRO A 138 -25.08 1.88 7.68
C PRO A 138 -23.85 1.02 8.01
N PHE A 139 -22.77 1.64 8.51
CA PHE A 139 -21.53 0.99 8.90
C PHE A 139 -20.83 1.80 9.98
N LYS A 140 -19.89 1.15 10.68
CA LYS A 140 -19.07 1.78 11.71
C LYS A 140 -17.62 1.86 11.24
N VAL A 141 -17.01 3.03 11.33
CA VAL A 141 -15.55 3.17 11.21
C VAL A 141 -14.94 2.89 12.59
N PRO A 142 -14.06 1.89 12.74
CA PRO A 142 -13.51 1.56 14.05
C PRO A 142 -12.59 2.66 14.56
N SER A 143 -12.65 2.95 15.86
CA SER A 143 -11.81 3.97 16.49
C SER A 143 -10.32 3.70 16.32
N ARG A 144 -9.90 2.42 16.30
CA ARG A 144 -8.50 2.04 16.03
C ARG A 144 -8.00 2.49 14.66
N PHE A 145 -8.86 2.58 13.63
CA PHE A 145 -8.47 3.15 12.34
C PHE A 145 -8.27 4.68 12.41
N LEU A 146 -8.95 5.36 13.34
CA LEU A 146 -8.87 6.81 13.50
C LEU A 146 -7.71 7.26 14.40
N SER A 147 -7.20 6.37 15.24
CA SER A 147 -6.10 6.58 16.16
C SER A 147 -5.30 5.29 16.33
N PRO A 148 -4.60 4.82 15.28
CA PRO A 148 -3.80 3.62 15.37
C PRO A 148 -2.65 3.85 16.36
N SER A 149 -2.41 2.88 17.25
CA SER A 149 -1.35 2.94 18.26
C SER A 149 -0.81 1.55 18.59
N GLY A 150 0.47 1.48 18.94
CA GLY A 150 1.22 0.23 19.14
C GLY A 150 1.97 -0.24 17.90
N GLY A 151 2.53 -1.44 17.97
CA GLY A 151 3.40 -2.03 16.95
C GLY A 151 4.84 -1.51 16.99
N ALA A 152 5.71 -2.18 16.24
CA ALA A 152 7.10 -1.79 16.04
C ALA A 152 7.30 -1.18 14.65
N PRO A 153 8.30 -0.31 14.45
CA PRO A 153 8.70 0.11 13.10
C PRO A 153 8.97 -1.10 12.21
N ILE A 154 8.72 -0.94 10.91
CA ILE A 154 9.03 -1.98 9.93
C ILE A 154 10.51 -2.37 10.01
N ASP A 155 10.79 -3.66 10.13
CA ASP A 155 12.15 -4.20 10.09
C ASP A 155 12.22 -5.24 8.97
N LEU A 156 12.65 -4.79 7.80
CA LEU A 156 12.72 -5.61 6.60
C LEU A 156 14.18 -5.90 6.24
N PRO A 157 14.67 -7.14 6.47
CA PRO A 157 16.02 -7.54 6.11
C PRO A 157 16.34 -7.27 4.64
N ALA A 158 17.59 -6.94 4.32
CA ALA A 158 18.00 -6.59 2.96
C ALA A 158 17.65 -7.66 1.91
N HIS A 159 17.69 -8.94 2.27
CA HIS A 159 17.33 -10.03 1.37
C HIS A 159 15.82 -10.12 1.06
N LEU A 160 14.97 -9.45 1.85
CA LEU A 160 13.53 -9.31 1.61
C LEU A 160 13.13 -7.91 1.16
N ASN A 161 14.04 -6.93 1.21
CA ASN A 161 13.76 -5.56 0.82
C ASN A 161 13.76 -5.44 -0.72
N PRO A 162 12.68 -5.02 -1.39
CA PRO A 162 12.67 -4.85 -2.85
C PRO A 162 13.69 -3.83 -3.38
N ASN A 163 14.24 -2.98 -2.51
CA ASN A 163 15.32 -2.06 -2.82
C ASN A 163 16.71 -2.70 -2.79
N ASP A 164 16.85 -3.95 -2.35
CA ASP A 164 18.15 -4.63 -2.21
C ASP A 164 18.10 -6.06 -2.78
N ALA A 165 16.96 -6.74 -2.65
CA ALA A 165 16.72 -8.10 -3.12
C ALA A 165 16.57 -8.18 -4.65
N ALA A 166 17.62 -8.70 -5.31
CA ALA A 166 17.66 -8.88 -6.77
C ALA A 166 16.56 -9.80 -7.32
N HIS A 167 16.06 -10.75 -6.52
CA HIS A 167 15.00 -11.66 -6.95
C HIS A 167 13.59 -11.05 -6.86
N LEU A 168 13.36 -10.07 -5.97
CA LEU A 168 12.05 -9.41 -5.82
C LEU A 168 11.90 -8.24 -6.79
N TRP A 169 12.96 -7.49 -7.04
CA TRP A 169 12.88 -6.27 -7.83
C TRP A 169 12.28 -6.47 -9.23
N PRO A 170 12.68 -7.49 -10.04
CA PRO A 170 12.11 -7.68 -11.37
C PRO A 170 10.61 -7.94 -11.31
N LEU A 171 10.15 -8.70 -10.31
CA LEU A 171 8.74 -9.01 -10.12
C LEU A 171 7.95 -7.76 -9.77
N TYR A 172 8.45 -6.94 -8.85
CA TYR A 172 7.81 -5.68 -8.47
C TYR A 172 7.77 -4.70 -9.65
N ASN A 173 8.87 -4.60 -10.39
CA ASN A 173 8.95 -3.73 -11.56
C ASN A 173 7.96 -4.14 -12.66
N ARG A 174 7.87 -5.44 -12.99
CA ARG A 174 6.90 -5.95 -13.99
C ARG A 174 5.46 -5.73 -13.57
N LEU A 175 5.16 -5.85 -12.28
CA LEU A 175 3.83 -5.58 -11.74
C LEU A 175 3.49 -4.09 -11.64
N GLY A 176 4.43 -3.19 -11.94
CA GLY A 176 4.22 -1.74 -11.82
C GLY A 176 4.20 -1.24 -10.38
N LEU A 177 4.69 -2.02 -9.42
CA LEU A 177 4.88 -1.57 -8.04
C LEU A 177 6.01 -0.53 -7.98
N ARG A 178 5.86 0.46 -7.10
CA ARG A 178 6.87 1.52 -6.96
C ARG A 178 8.21 0.96 -6.48
N VAL A 179 9.18 0.91 -7.39
CA VAL A 179 10.57 0.54 -7.11
C VAL A 179 11.54 1.53 -7.77
N PRO A 180 12.80 1.63 -7.32
CA PRO A 180 13.81 2.40 -8.03
C PRO A 180 13.98 1.91 -9.47
N ALA A 181 14.23 2.83 -10.41
CA ALA A 181 14.28 2.54 -11.84
C ALA A 181 15.42 1.58 -12.24
N ALA A 182 16.60 1.71 -11.66
CA ALA A 182 17.71 0.78 -11.88
C ALA A 182 17.59 -0.41 -10.92
N ALA A 183 17.84 -1.65 -11.36
CA ALA A 183 17.83 -2.87 -10.53
C ALA A 183 18.88 -2.83 -9.37
N PRO A 184 18.72 -3.63 -8.30
CA PRO A 184 19.71 -3.69 -7.22
C PRO A 184 21.09 -4.10 -7.75
N GLY A 185 22.17 -3.51 -7.22
CA GLY A 185 23.56 -3.79 -7.62
C GLY A 185 24.39 -2.55 -7.94
N LEU A 186 25.53 -2.74 -8.61
CA LEU A 186 26.47 -1.66 -8.97
C LEU A 186 25.83 -0.51 -9.78
N PRO A 187 24.96 -0.76 -10.78
CA PRO A 187 24.32 0.32 -11.53
C PRO A 187 23.50 1.26 -10.66
N ARG A 188 22.77 0.73 -9.66
CA ARG A 188 21.99 1.54 -8.71
C ARG A 188 22.89 2.32 -7.74
N ARG A 189 24.01 1.74 -7.31
CA ARG A 189 24.98 2.46 -6.47
C ARG A 189 25.58 3.66 -7.21
N LEU A 190 25.94 3.46 -8.48
CA LEU A 190 26.44 4.54 -9.35
C LEU A 190 25.38 5.61 -9.60
N ALA A 191 24.12 5.22 -9.88
CA ALA A 191 23.02 6.17 -10.05
C ALA A 191 22.81 7.03 -8.79
N ARG A 192 22.77 6.42 -7.60
CA ARG A 192 22.64 7.15 -6.33
C ARG A 192 23.83 8.09 -6.07
N ALA A 193 25.05 7.65 -6.39
CA ALA A 193 26.24 8.48 -6.25
C ALA A 193 26.19 9.70 -7.17
N LYS A 194 25.73 9.52 -8.41
CA LYS A 194 25.50 10.62 -9.35
C LYS A 194 24.46 11.62 -8.84
N ASP A 195 23.31 11.13 -8.38
CA ASP A 195 22.24 11.99 -7.85
C ASP A 195 22.73 12.85 -6.65
N LEU A 196 23.58 12.29 -5.79
CA LEU A 196 24.19 13.01 -4.66
C LEU A 196 25.18 14.09 -5.13
N LEU A 197 26.03 13.77 -6.11
CA LEU A 197 26.97 14.73 -6.70
C LEU A 197 26.23 15.87 -7.42
N ASP A 198 25.15 15.57 -8.12
CA ASP A 198 24.29 16.56 -8.77
C ASP A 198 23.62 17.48 -7.73
N LEU A 199 23.16 16.93 -6.59
CA LEU A 199 22.58 17.72 -5.50
C LEU A 199 23.59 18.67 -4.82
N VAL A 200 24.83 18.20 -4.64
CA VAL A 200 25.90 18.99 -4.03
C VAL A 200 26.37 20.09 -4.99
N SER A 201 26.55 19.79 -6.27
CA SER A 201 26.96 20.77 -7.29
C SER A 201 25.90 21.86 -7.56
N PHE A 202 24.61 21.53 -7.44
CA PHE A 202 23.54 22.53 -7.49
C PHE A 202 23.53 23.48 -6.30
N ARG A 203 23.96 23.03 -5.10
CA ARG A 203 24.06 23.87 -3.91
C ARG A 203 25.24 24.85 -3.98
N THR A 204 26.37 24.46 -4.56
CA THR A 204 27.55 25.32 -4.70
C THR A 204 27.41 26.40 -5.80
N ARG A 205 26.46 26.27 -6.74
CA ARG A 205 26.21 27.30 -7.78
C ARG A 205 25.14 28.34 -7.40
N ARG A 206 24.54 28.24 -6.22
CA ARG A 206 23.53 29.19 -5.71
C ARG A 206 23.99 29.99 -4.48
N ALA A 207 25.27 29.85 -4.10
CA ALA A 207 25.94 30.72 -3.13
C ALA A 207 26.80 31.73 -3.90
#